data_AF-A0A0N8VNL5-F1
#
_entry.id   AF-A0A0N8VNL5-F1
#
_cell.length_a   1.000
_cell.length_b   1.000
_cell.length_c   1.000
_cell.angle_alpha   90.00
_cell.angle_beta   90.00
_cell.angle_gamma   90.00
#
_symmetry.space_group_name_H-M   'P 1'
#
loop_
_entity.id
_entity.type
_entity.pdbx_description
1 polymer ?
#
loop_
_entity_poly.entity_id
_entity_poly.type
_entity_poly.pdbx_seq_one_letter_code
_entity_poly.pdbx_strand_id
1 'polypeptide(L)'
;MVSRCKRPQIVGYIYDSITRKPIENCKVGENITDTNGHFQLKELRYSEFTFIGNEAPPLFVNEAIIKEGYEEKFIELFNQFGGGIRKGAIHNSDTIFLKRKPIPSIDK
;
A
#
# COMPACT_ATOMS: atom_id res chain seq x y z
N MET A 1 -7.43 -8.77 26.05
CA MET A 1 -7.17 -9.00 24.62
C MET A 1 -7.38 -7.67 23.90
N VAL A 2 -6.37 -7.13 23.23
CA VAL A 2 -6.44 -5.82 22.58
C VAL A 2 -6.36 -6.00 21.07
N SER A 3 -7.26 -5.33 20.34
CA SER A 3 -7.20 -5.30 18.88
C SER A 3 -6.18 -4.26 18.42
N ARG A 4 -5.06 -4.72 17.87
CA ARG A 4 -3.98 -3.88 17.34
C ARG A 4 -4.10 -3.76 15.82
N CYS A 5 -3.72 -2.59 15.29
CA CYS A 5 -3.70 -2.34 13.86
C CYS A 5 -2.46 -2.99 13.23
N LYS A 6 -2.66 -3.92 12.29
CA LYS A 6 -1.57 -4.51 11.47
C LYS A 6 -1.32 -3.71 10.20
N ARG A 7 -2.38 -3.15 9.64
CA ARG A 7 -2.37 -2.32 8.44
C ARG A 7 -3.69 -1.52 8.43
N PRO A 8 -3.66 -0.18 8.40
CA PRO A 8 -4.87 0.59 8.19
C PRO A 8 -5.46 0.27 6.82
N GLN A 9 -6.69 0.67 6.56
CA GLN A 9 -7.19 0.65 5.19
C GLN A 9 -6.32 1.60 4.35
N ILE A 10 -5.74 1.12 3.25
CA ILE A 10 -4.91 1.96 2.38
C ILE A 10 -5.69 2.24 1.11
N VAL A 11 -5.84 3.51 0.77
CA VAL A 11 -6.47 3.96 -0.48
C VAL A 11 -5.51 4.84 -1.24
N GLY A 12 -5.62 4.84 -2.55
CA GLY A 12 -4.81 5.70 -3.39
C GLY A 12 -5.07 5.46 -4.87
N TYR A 13 -4.26 6.14 -5.67
CA TYR A 13 -4.39 6.15 -7.12
C TYR A 13 -3.05 5.80 -7.77
N ILE A 14 -3.08 5.07 -8.88
CA ILE A 14 -1.90 4.66 -9.64
C ILE A 14 -1.98 5.20 -11.05
N TYR A 15 -0.96 5.97 -11.40
CA TYR A 15 -0.87 6.68 -12.66
C TYR A 15 0.47 6.42 -13.34
N ASP A 16 0.48 6.50 -14.65
CA ASP A 16 1.70 6.45 -15.43
C ASP A 16 2.50 7.76 -15.26
N SER A 17 3.78 7.65 -14.92
CA SER A 17 4.65 8.80 -14.67
C SER A 17 4.82 9.72 -15.87
N ILE A 18 4.64 9.24 -17.10
CA ILE A 18 4.88 10.00 -18.33
C ILE A 18 3.54 10.48 -18.90
N THR A 19 2.63 9.54 -19.17
CA THR A 19 1.36 9.84 -19.83
C THR A 19 0.33 10.44 -18.88
N ARG A 20 0.56 10.38 -17.56
CA ARG A 20 -0.40 10.77 -16.51
C ARG A 20 -1.78 10.15 -16.68
N LYS A 21 -1.85 8.97 -17.31
CA LYS A 21 -3.06 8.19 -17.44
C LYS A 21 -3.19 7.24 -16.25
N PRO A 22 -4.42 6.96 -15.78
CA PRO A 22 -4.63 5.95 -14.76
C PRO A 22 -4.17 4.58 -15.26
N ILE A 23 -3.59 3.78 -14.37
CA ILE A 23 -3.18 2.41 -14.67
C ILE A 23 -4.20 1.46 -14.08
N GLU A 24 -5.02 0.87 -14.94
CA GLU A 24 -5.94 -0.20 -14.56
C GLU A 24 -5.22 -1.55 -14.40
N ASN A 25 -5.82 -2.48 -13.66
CA ASN A 25 -5.32 -3.85 -13.52
C ASN A 25 -3.86 -3.95 -13.03
N CYS A 26 -3.42 -2.98 -12.22
CA CYS A 26 -2.19 -3.02 -11.45
C CYS A 26 -2.44 -3.70 -10.11
N LYS A 27 -1.58 -4.68 -9.76
CA LYS A 27 -1.65 -5.42 -8.50
C LYS A 27 -1.01 -4.59 -7.40
N VAL A 28 -1.77 -4.31 -6.35
CA VAL A 28 -1.32 -3.59 -5.16
C VAL A 28 -1.58 -4.51 -3.98
N GLY A 29 -0.54 -5.10 -3.40
CA GLY A 29 -0.68 -6.06 -2.31
C GLY A 29 -1.67 -7.20 -2.63
N GLU A 30 -2.82 -7.18 -1.94
CA GLU A 30 -3.93 -8.14 -2.09
C GLU A 30 -5.02 -7.73 -3.09
N ASN A 31 -5.01 -6.49 -3.60
CA ASN A 31 -6.05 -5.97 -4.48
C ASN A 31 -5.50 -5.56 -5.85
N ILE A 32 -6.41 -5.27 -6.78
CA ILE A 32 -6.14 -4.82 -8.14
C ILE A 32 -6.82 -3.46 -8.32
N THR A 33 -6.15 -2.56 -9.04
CA THR A 33 -6.68 -1.23 -9.37
C THR A 33 -7.84 -1.29 -10.37
N ASP A 34 -8.78 -0.37 -10.21
CA ASP A 34 -9.91 -0.18 -11.12
C ASP A 34 -9.53 0.60 -12.39
N THR A 35 -10.52 0.89 -13.25
CA THR A 35 -10.34 1.64 -14.50
C THR A 35 -9.86 3.07 -14.31
N ASN A 36 -10.05 3.64 -13.11
CA ASN A 36 -9.58 4.97 -12.75
C ASN A 36 -8.19 4.92 -12.07
N GLY A 37 -7.57 3.74 -12.01
CA GLY A 37 -6.31 3.51 -11.33
C GLY A 37 -6.41 3.54 -9.81
N HIS A 38 -7.62 3.54 -9.25
CA HIS A 38 -7.84 3.57 -7.81
C HIS A 38 -7.71 2.16 -7.21
N PHE A 39 -7.08 2.08 -6.03
CA PHE A 39 -6.97 0.85 -5.26
C PHE A 39 -7.40 1.06 -3.82
N GLN A 40 -7.89 -0.03 -3.21
CA GLN A 40 -8.30 -0.05 -1.80
C GLN A 40 -7.86 -1.35 -1.15
N LEU A 41 -6.89 -1.29 -0.24
CA LEU A 41 -6.48 -2.43 0.59
C LEU A 41 -7.31 -2.47 1.86
N LYS A 42 -7.74 -3.67 2.27
CA LYS A 42 -8.55 -3.81 3.48
C LYS A 42 -7.70 -3.56 4.72
N GLU A 43 -8.33 -3.00 5.75
CA GLU A 43 -7.75 -2.90 7.09
C GLU A 43 -7.47 -4.30 7.63
N LEU A 44 -6.25 -4.52 8.12
CA LEU A 44 -5.87 -5.74 8.82
C LEU A 44 -5.63 -5.44 10.29
N ARG A 45 -6.22 -6.25 11.15
CA ARG A 45 -6.07 -6.20 12.60
C ARG A 45 -5.65 -7.56 13.12
N TYR A 46 -4.86 -7.54 14.17
CA TYR A 46 -4.53 -8.76 14.90
C TYR A 46 -4.86 -8.57 16.38
N SER A 47 -5.06 -9.70 17.03
CA SER A 47 -5.36 -9.74 18.45
C SER A 47 -4.08 -10.00 19.21
N GLU A 48 -3.75 -9.13 20.16
CA GLU A 48 -2.57 -9.29 20.99
C GLU A 48 -2.96 -9.41 22.47
N PHE A 49 -2.30 -10.34 23.15
CA PHE A 49 -2.41 -10.48 24.60
C PHE A 49 -1.35 -9.57 25.24
N THR A 50 -1.78 -8.40 25.70
CA THR A 50 -0.90 -7.41 26.34
C THR A 50 -1.17 -7.38 27.83
N PHE A 51 -0.09 -7.28 28.61
CA PHE A 51 -0.14 -6.96 30.05
C PHE A 51 -0.24 -5.44 30.24
N ILE A 52 -0.75 -5.01 31.39
CA ILE A 52 -0.91 -3.60 31.77
C ILE A 52 0.46 -2.91 31.69
N GLY A 53 0.59 -1.87 30.86
CA GLY A 53 1.81 -1.07 30.73
C GLY A 53 2.62 -1.27 29.44
N ASN A 54 2.26 -2.23 28.58
CA ASN A 54 2.94 -2.38 27.30
C ASN A 54 2.45 -1.35 26.27
N GLU A 55 3.39 -0.51 25.81
CA GLU A 55 3.17 0.44 24.71
C GLU A 55 2.83 -0.31 23.42
N ALA A 56 2.00 0.29 22.56
CA ALA A 56 1.60 -0.36 21.31
C ALA A 56 2.81 -0.43 20.36
N PRO A 57 3.07 -1.58 19.72
CA PRO A 57 4.21 -1.70 18.84
C PRO A 57 4.10 -0.76 17.63
N PRO A 58 5.25 -0.35 17.06
CA PRO A 58 5.27 0.41 15.84
C PRO A 58 4.68 -0.40 14.68
N LEU A 59 4.01 0.31 13.79
CA LEU A 59 3.43 -0.23 12.56
C LEU A 59 4.40 -0.03 11.41
N PHE A 60 4.72 -1.13 10.73
CA PHE A 60 5.42 -1.14 9.46
C PHE A 60 4.52 -1.83 8.43
N VAL A 61 4.21 -1.13 7.35
CA VAL A 61 3.51 -1.69 6.21
C VAL A 61 4.41 -1.53 4.99
N ASN A 62 4.55 -2.60 4.23
CA ASN A 62 5.22 -2.60 2.93
C ASN A 62 4.33 -3.38 1.96
N GLU A 63 3.67 -2.66 1.05
CA GLU A 63 2.80 -3.26 0.02
C GLU A 63 3.44 -3.11 -1.35
N ALA A 64 3.65 -4.22 -2.04
CA ALA A 64 4.20 -4.22 -3.39
C ALA A 64 3.15 -3.76 -4.42
N ILE A 65 3.58 -2.91 -5.34
CA ILE A 65 2.85 -2.47 -6.52
C ILE A 65 3.52 -3.08 -7.74
N ILE A 66 2.80 -3.98 -8.41
CA ILE A 66 3.31 -4.75 -9.53
C ILE A 66 2.38 -4.56 -10.73
N LYS A 67 2.97 -4.15 -11.86
CA LYS A 67 2.31 -4.10 -13.16
C LYS A 67 3.29 -4.54 -14.24
N GLU A 68 2.81 -5.35 -15.17
CA GLU A 68 3.59 -5.75 -16.34
C GLU A 68 3.99 -4.51 -17.17
N GLY A 69 5.26 -4.44 -17.57
CA GLY A 69 5.81 -3.30 -18.30
C GLY A 69 6.15 -2.07 -17.43
N TYR A 70 5.93 -2.12 -16.11
CA TYR A 70 6.28 -1.04 -15.17
C TYR A 70 7.27 -1.53 -14.12
N GLU A 71 8.06 -0.58 -13.59
CA GLU A 71 8.94 -0.81 -12.45
C GLU A 71 8.10 -1.13 -11.21
N GLU A 72 8.57 -2.10 -10.43
CA GLU A 72 7.97 -2.43 -9.14
C GLU A 72 8.21 -1.29 -8.16
N LYS A 73 7.20 -0.98 -7.36
CA LYS A 73 7.27 0.05 -6.34
C LYS A 73 6.64 -0.46 -5.05
N PHE A 74 7.03 0.09 -3.91
CA PHE A 74 6.51 -0.31 -2.61
C PHE A 74 5.81 0.87 -1.94
N ILE A 75 4.66 0.61 -1.32
CA ILE A 75 4.00 1.55 -0.41
C ILE A 75 4.55 1.26 0.97
N GLU A 76 5.36 2.17 1.48
CA GLU A 76 5.95 2.08 2.81
C GLU A 76 5.23 3.03 3.75
N LEU A 77 4.65 2.48 4.82
CA LEU A 77 4.05 3.25 5.90
C LEU A 77 4.73 2.88 7.20
N PHE A 78 5.31 3.88 7.85
CA PHE A 78 5.85 3.77 9.20
C PHE A 78 5.03 4.64 10.15
N ASN A 79 4.56 4.05 11.25
CA ASN A 79 3.96 4.78 12.34
C ASN A 79 4.41 4.22 13.69
N GLN A 80 5.19 5.00 14.43
CA GLN A 80 5.69 4.65 15.75
C GLN A 80 4.58 4.28 16.76
N PHE A 81 3.39 4.88 16.66
CA PHE A 81 2.24 4.61 17.52
C PHE A 81 1.16 3.76 16.82
N GLY A 82 1.54 3.08 15.74
CA GLY A 82 0.57 2.48 14.81
C GLY A 82 -0.26 1.34 15.41
N GLY A 83 0.26 0.59 16.38
CA GLY A 83 -0.53 -0.44 17.08
C GLY A 83 -1.72 0.13 17.88
N GLY A 84 -1.71 1.43 18.19
CA GLY A 84 -2.80 2.15 18.88
C GLY A 84 -3.86 2.74 17.96
N ILE A 85 -3.72 2.59 16.64
CA ILE A 85 -4.65 3.18 15.66
C ILE A 85 -6.08 2.63 15.87
N ARG A 86 -7.05 3.56 15.89
CA ARG A 86 -8.48 3.24 16.03
C ARG A 86 -9.01 2.44 14.84
N LYS A 87 -10.05 1.64 15.07
CA LYS A 87 -10.71 0.84 14.04
C LYS A 87 -11.31 1.75 12.96
N GLY A 88 -11.18 1.37 11.70
CA GLY A 88 -11.63 2.17 10.56
C GLY A 88 -10.67 3.30 10.18
N ALA A 89 -9.41 3.25 10.61
CA ALA A 89 -8.42 4.21 10.15
C ALA A 89 -8.10 3.99 8.66
N ILE A 90 -8.10 5.10 7.94
CA ILE A 90 -7.80 5.14 6.50
C ILE A 90 -6.48 5.88 6.34
N HIS A 91 -5.53 5.26 5.66
CA HIS A 91 -4.32 5.86 5.17
C HIS A 91 -4.50 6.17 3.69
N ASN A 92 -4.47 7.47 3.36
CA ASN A 92 -4.46 7.90 1.97
C ASN A 92 -3.01 7.98 1.49
N SER A 93 -2.66 7.15 0.50
CA SER A 93 -1.33 7.13 -0.12
C SER A 93 -1.22 8.07 -1.33
N ASP A 94 -2.20 8.97 -1.50
CA ASP A 94 -2.29 9.94 -2.58
C ASP A 94 -2.14 9.29 -3.96
N THR A 95 -1.47 9.97 -4.90
CA THR A 95 -1.24 9.49 -6.26
C THR A 95 0.18 8.96 -6.41
N ILE A 96 0.27 7.70 -6.79
CA ILE A 96 1.52 6.97 -7.00
C ILE A 96 1.78 6.91 -8.50
N PHE A 97 2.90 7.50 -8.93
CA PHE A 97 3.36 7.39 -10.30
C PHE A 97 4.28 6.18 -10.48
N LEU A 98 3.95 5.33 -11.46
CA LEU A 98 4.79 4.22 -11.91
C LEU A 98 5.56 4.59 -13.17
N LYS A 99 6.82 4.20 -13.22
CA LYS A 99 7.67 4.34 -14.39
C LYS A 99 7.60 3.07 -15.22
N ARG A 100 7.60 3.21 -16.55
CA ARG A 100 7.70 2.07 -17.46
C ARG A 100 9.09 1.49 -17.40
N LYS A 101 9.21 0.17 -17.46
CA LYS A 101 10.52 -0.49 -17.61
C LYS A 101 11.16 -0.03 -18.91
N PRO A 102 12.48 0.24 -18.93
CA PRO A 102 13.20 0.43 -20.18
C PRO A 102 13.00 -0.84 -21.03
N ILE A 103 12.61 -0.68 -22.29
CA ILE A 103 12.64 -1.78 -23.25
C ILE A 103 14.12 -2.10 -23.44
N PRO A 104 14.59 -3.34 -23.20
CA PRO A 104 15.95 -3.69 -23.54
C PRO A 104 16.11 -3.50 -25.05
N SER A 105 16.98 -2.58 -25.45
CA SER A 105 17.38 -2.44 -26.85
C SER A 105 18.03 -3.76 -27.26
N ILE A 106 17.38 -4.49 -28.16
CA ILE A 106 18.00 -5.63 -28.83
C ILE A 106 18.93 -5.01 -29.86
N ASP A 107 20.20 -4.83 -29.47
CA ASP A 107 21.26 -4.52 -30.41
C ASP A 107 21.34 -5.73 -31.38
N LYS A 108 21.04 -5.46 -32.65
CA LYS A 108 21.17 -6.42 -33.77
C LYS A 108 22.56 -6.36 -34.36
#